data_AF-A0A950D6L0-F1
#
_entry.id   AF-A0A950D6L0-F1
#
_cell.length_a   1.000
_cell.length_b   1.000
_cell.length_c   1.000
_cell.angle_alpha   90.00
_cell.angle_beta   90.00
_cell.angle_gamma   90.00
#
_symmetry.space_group_name_H-M   'P 1'
#
loop_
_entity.id
_entity.type
_entity.pdbx_description
1 polymer ?
#
loop_
_entity_poly.entity_id
_entity_poly.type
_entity_poly.pdbx_seq_one_letter_code
_entity_poly.pdbx_strand_id
1 'polypeptide(L)'
;MFVLRDHDRTVYSRLGDFKLDETGRLVDELGRAVMGFESRLGAGAAPVGVNPRDFSAQRFATYRIDERGLLVGVEHRTEHRSPKKHEVLVPIAQLAIAIFPAPERLEREGDSSFLATRAAGTPALDVAGVGGRGSIRQHVLASGSIDIEGDLRRLWMLRRKEEIDTALASASDACVRTALGLVR
;
A
#
# COMPACT_ATOMS: atom_id res chain seq x y z
N MET A 1 5.84 -18.19 -5.62
CA MET A 1 5.70 -17.93 -4.18
C MET A 1 6.46 -16.65 -3.86
N PHE A 2 5.91 -15.81 -3.00
CA PHE A 2 6.62 -14.64 -2.49
C PHE A 2 7.77 -15.08 -1.60
N VAL A 3 8.87 -14.34 -1.69
CA VAL A 3 10.07 -14.58 -0.90
C VAL A 3 10.07 -13.57 0.24
N LEU A 4 10.14 -14.06 1.47
CA LEU A 4 10.13 -13.27 2.69
C LEU A 4 11.43 -13.52 3.45
N ARG A 5 11.88 -12.51 4.20
CA ARG A 5 13.00 -12.60 5.12
C ARG A 5 12.47 -12.42 6.53
N ASP A 6 12.64 -13.48 7.31
CA ASP A 6 12.37 -13.48 8.75
C ASP A 6 13.71 -13.50 9.49
N HIS A 7 14.12 -12.36 10.02
CA HIS A 7 15.45 -12.16 10.60
C HIS A 7 16.54 -12.62 9.61
N ASP A 8 17.23 -13.72 9.88
CA ASP A 8 18.25 -14.29 8.99
C ASP A 8 17.74 -15.41 8.08
N ARG A 9 16.49 -15.87 8.24
CA ARG A 9 15.93 -17.01 7.50
C ARG A 9 15.09 -16.55 6.32
N THR A 10 15.23 -17.23 5.20
CA THR A 10 14.35 -17.01 4.04
C THR A 10 13.15 -17.94 4.15
N VAL A 11 11.97 -17.34 4.14
CA VAL A 11 10.67 -18.02 4.24
C VAL A 11 9.88 -17.71 2.97
N TYR A 12 9.00 -18.61 2.57
CA TYR A 12 8.20 -18.47 1.36
C TYR A 12 6.72 -18.44 1.70
N SER A 13 5.95 -17.59 1.03
CA SER A 13 4.50 -17.51 1.23
C SER A 13 3.77 -17.46 -0.11
N ARG A 14 2.51 -17.91 -0.11
CA ARG A 14 1.60 -17.71 -1.24
C ARG A 14 0.67 -16.51 -1.02
N LEU A 15 0.60 -16.01 0.21
CA LEU A 15 -0.20 -14.84 0.55
C LEU A 15 0.53 -13.57 0.12
N GLY A 16 -0.22 -12.67 -0.51
CA GLY A 16 0.24 -11.37 -0.99
C GLY A 16 -0.24 -10.20 -0.12
N ASP A 17 -0.58 -10.48 1.14
CA ASP A 17 -1.07 -9.47 2.09
C ASP A 17 0.14 -8.74 2.66
N PHE A 18 0.49 -7.63 2.01
CA PHE A 18 1.66 -6.83 2.33
C PHE A 18 1.26 -5.42 2.73
N LYS A 19 2.08 -4.84 3.60
CA LYS A 19 1.97 -3.45 4.08
C LYS A 19 3.34 -2.81 4.13
N LEU A 20 3.38 -1.49 4.12
CA LEU A 20 4.61 -0.75 4.38
C LEU A 20 4.71 -0.48 5.88
N ASP A 21 5.83 -0.85 6.49
CA ASP A 21 6.12 -0.54 7.89
C ASP A 21 6.49 0.95 8.06
N GLU A 22 6.70 1.39 9.30
CA GLU A 22 7.08 2.77 9.64
C GLU A 22 8.41 3.21 9.00
N THR A 23 9.24 2.26 8.58
CA THR A 23 10.52 2.50 7.91
C THR A 23 10.41 2.51 6.39
N GLY A 24 9.21 2.30 5.84
CA GLY A 24 8.95 2.20 4.41
C GLY A 24 9.36 0.85 3.80
N ARG A 25 9.64 -0.18 4.61
CA ARG A 25 9.91 -1.54 4.12
C ARG A 25 8.61 -2.27 3.87
N LEU A 26 8.57 -3.05 2.79
CA LEU A 26 7.45 -3.91 2.48
C LEU A 26 7.53 -5.14 3.38
N VAL A 27 6.54 -5.32 4.23
CA VAL A 27 6.44 -6.43 5.18
C VAL A 27 5.10 -7.14 5.04
N ASP A 28 5.04 -8.39 5.48
CA ASP A 28 3.76 -9.10 5.62
C ASP A 28 3.08 -8.80 6.97
N GLU A 29 1.96 -9.46 7.24
CA GLU A 29 1.24 -9.31 8.52
C GLU A 29 2.05 -9.72 9.75
N LEU A 30 3.06 -10.58 9.57
CA LEU A 30 3.96 -11.03 10.64
C LEU A 30 5.21 -10.14 10.77
N GLY A 31 5.31 -9.06 9.98
CA GLY A 31 6.45 -8.14 10.00
C GLY A 31 7.69 -8.66 9.25
N ARG A 32 7.57 -9.75 8.48
CA ARG A 32 8.68 -10.32 7.71
C ARG A 32 8.86 -9.52 6.44
N ALA A 33 10.11 -9.18 6.11
CA ALA A 33 10.40 -8.32 4.98
C ALA A 33 10.22 -9.05 3.65
N VAL A 34 9.48 -8.44 2.73
CA VAL A 34 9.30 -8.97 1.38
C VAL A 34 10.56 -8.73 0.58
N MET A 35 11.02 -9.77 -0.12
CA MET A 35 12.25 -9.74 -0.90
C MET A 35 11.95 -9.45 -2.37
N GLY A 36 12.89 -8.79 -3.03
CA GLY A 36 12.78 -8.41 -4.43
C GLY A 36 14.07 -7.83 -4.98
N PHE A 37 13.96 -7.35 -6.20
CA PHE A 37 15.04 -6.69 -6.91
C PHE A 37 14.86 -5.19 -6.74
N GLU A 38 15.88 -4.53 -6.22
CA GLU A 38 15.96 -3.08 -6.31
C GLU A 38 15.96 -2.68 -7.80
N SER A 39 15.41 -1.51 -8.13
CA SER A 39 15.37 -0.98 -9.50
C SER A 39 16.75 -0.89 -10.19
N ARG A 40 17.84 -1.09 -9.45
CA ARG A 40 19.20 -1.27 -9.96
C ARG A 40 19.37 -2.71 -10.49
N LEU A 41 19.37 -2.87 -11.82
CA LEU A 41 19.62 -4.15 -12.48
C LEU A 41 20.88 -4.84 -11.91
N GLY A 42 20.74 -6.11 -11.50
CA GLY A 42 21.85 -7.01 -11.17
C GLY A 42 22.10 -7.26 -9.68
N ALA A 43 21.35 -6.66 -8.77
CA ALA A 43 21.41 -7.01 -7.35
C ALA A 43 20.63 -8.31 -7.07
N GLY A 44 21.18 -9.19 -6.22
CA GLY A 44 20.43 -10.35 -5.71
C GLY A 44 19.18 -9.91 -4.95
N ALA A 45 18.27 -10.85 -4.67
CA ALA A 45 17.04 -10.53 -3.95
C ALA A 45 17.35 -9.92 -2.57
N ALA A 46 16.91 -8.69 -2.35
CA ALA A 46 17.09 -7.89 -1.14
C ALA A 46 15.73 -7.48 -0.56
N PRO A 47 15.64 -7.07 0.72
CA PRO A 47 14.41 -6.54 1.28
C PRO A 47 13.93 -5.33 0.47
N VAL A 48 12.69 -5.39 -0.02
CA VAL A 48 12.08 -4.32 -0.80
C VAL A 48 11.50 -3.27 0.12
N GLY A 49 11.72 -2.02 -0.22
CA GLY A 49 11.13 -0.90 0.46
C GLY A 49 11.15 0.35 -0.41
N VAL A 50 10.42 1.35 0.07
CA VAL A 50 10.48 2.73 -0.41
C VAL A 50 11.76 3.35 0.14
N ASN A 51 12.39 4.22 -0.63
CA ASN A 51 13.52 5.01 -0.12
C ASN A 51 13.09 5.75 1.16
N PRO A 52 13.79 5.60 2.29
CA PRO A 52 13.40 6.24 3.55
C PRO A 52 13.23 7.75 3.43
N ARG A 53 14.00 8.42 2.56
CA ARG A 53 13.85 9.86 2.31
C ARG A 53 12.53 10.18 1.61
N ASP A 54 12.16 9.41 0.58
CA ASP A 54 10.89 9.61 -0.14
C ASP A 54 9.69 9.23 0.74
N PHE A 55 9.86 8.21 1.59
CA PHE A 55 8.85 7.76 2.54
C PHE A 55 8.60 8.80 3.64
N SER A 56 9.65 9.27 4.32
CA SER A 56 9.53 10.32 5.35
C SER A 56 9.07 11.66 4.79
N ALA A 57 9.41 11.97 3.54
CA ALA A 57 8.91 13.17 2.85
C ALA A 57 7.45 13.04 2.38
N GLN A 58 6.80 11.90 2.60
CA GLN A 58 5.44 11.59 2.10
C GLN A 58 5.27 11.93 0.61
N ARG A 59 6.30 11.61 -0.18
CA ARG A 59 6.36 11.96 -1.61
C ARG A 59 5.19 11.37 -2.40
N PHE A 60 4.79 10.15 -2.05
CA PHE A 60 3.75 9.40 -2.76
C PHE A 60 2.47 9.38 -1.93
N ALA A 61 1.34 9.63 -2.60
CA ALA A 61 0.02 9.63 -1.97
C ALA A 61 -0.51 8.21 -1.74
N THR A 62 -0.16 7.27 -2.61
CA THR A 62 -0.47 5.85 -2.44
C THR A 62 0.61 4.99 -3.09
N TYR A 63 0.65 3.72 -2.73
CA TYR A 63 1.59 2.74 -3.26
C TYR A 63 0.80 1.57 -3.83
N ARG A 64 1.26 1.06 -4.97
CA ARG A 64 0.57 0.00 -5.71
C ARG A 64 1.56 -1.05 -6.12
N ILE A 65 1.12 -2.31 -6.07
CA ILE A 65 1.84 -3.43 -6.69
C ILE A 65 1.05 -3.86 -7.92
N ASP A 66 1.71 -3.89 -9.07
CA ASP A 66 1.12 -4.37 -10.32
C ASP A 66 1.12 -5.91 -10.42
N GLU A 67 0.58 -6.46 -11.52
CA GLU A 67 0.50 -7.92 -11.73
C GLU A 67 1.85 -8.60 -11.93
N ARG A 68 2.86 -7.81 -12.30
CA ARG A 68 4.24 -8.27 -12.48
C ARG A 68 5.02 -8.19 -11.18
N GLY A 69 4.48 -7.54 -10.15
CA GLY A 69 5.12 -7.32 -8.86
C GLY A 69 5.94 -6.03 -8.80
N LEU A 70 5.72 -5.08 -9.71
CA LEU A 70 6.35 -3.78 -9.66
C LEU A 70 5.65 -2.94 -8.59
N LEU A 71 6.41 -2.58 -7.55
CA LEU A 71 6.03 -1.59 -6.56
C LEU A 71 6.19 -0.20 -7.18
N VAL A 72 5.08 0.52 -7.30
CA VAL A 72 5.06 1.90 -7.80
C VAL A 72 4.48 2.83 -6.74
N GLY A 73 5.10 4.00 -6.61
CA GLY A 73 4.55 5.13 -5.85
C GLY A 73 3.72 6.02 -6.77
N VAL A 74 2.56 6.48 -6.31
CA VAL A 74 1.69 7.39 -7.06
C VAL A 74 1.92 8.82 -6.58
N GLU A 75 2.47 9.65 -7.46
CA GLU A 75 2.67 11.09 -7.23
C GLU A 75 1.53 11.87 -7.90
N HIS A 76 0.86 12.77 -7.18
CA HIS A 76 -0.08 13.71 -7.79
C HIS A 76 0.66 14.97 -8.19
N ARG A 77 0.87 15.18 -9.50
CA ARG A 77 1.33 16.49 -9.99
C ARG A 77 0.14 17.36 -10.34
N THR A 78 0.09 18.53 -9.71
CA THR A 78 -0.78 19.63 -10.12
C THR A 78 -0.07 20.42 -11.20
N GLU A 79 -0.50 20.27 -12.44
CA GLU A 79 0.01 21.08 -13.53
C GLU A 79 -0.61 22.48 -13.45
N HIS A 80 0.22 23.53 -13.48
CA HIS A 80 -0.22 24.93 -13.33
C HIS A 80 -1.15 25.41 -14.46
N ARG A 81 -1.26 24.63 -15.55
CA ARG A 81 -1.99 25.00 -16.78
C ARG A 81 -3.24 24.15 -17.05
N SER A 82 -3.57 23.18 -16.19
CA SER A 82 -4.74 22.32 -16.36
C SER A 82 -5.24 21.82 -14.99
N PRO A 83 -6.53 21.96 -14.64
CA PRO A 83 -7.07 21.52 -13.34
C PRO A 83 -7.16 19.98 -13.19
N LYS A 84 -6.61 19.21 -14.13
CA LYS A 84 -6.66 17.75 -14.13
C LYS A 84 -5.47 17.22 -13.32
N LYS A 85 -5.73 16.55 -12.20
CA LYS A 85 -4.69 15.83 -11.45
C LYS A 85 -4.13 14.73 -12.33
N HIS A 86 -2.85 14.82 -12.69
CA HIS A 86 -2.15 13.73 -13.37
C HIS A 86 -1.45 12.88 -12.31
N GLU A 87 -1.82 11.60 -12.26
CA GLU A 87 -1.11 10.58 -11.49
C GLU A 87 0.12 10.16 -12.27
N VAL A 88 1.29 10.34 -11.66
CA VAL A 88 2.56 9.86 -12.19
C VAL A 88 2.97 8.63 -11.37
N LEU A 89 3.10 7.49 -12.05
CA LEU A 89 3.59 6.25 -11.44
C LEU A 89 5.12 6.25 -11.46
N VAL A 90 5.73 6.18 -10.28
CA VAL A 90 7.18 6.12 -10.13
C VAL A 90 7.57 4.71 -9.71
N PRO A 91 8.35 3.96 -10.51
CA PRO A 91 8.81 2.62 -10.15
C PRO A 91 9.81 2.69 -9.00
N ILE A 92 9.57 1.89 -7.96
CA ILE A 92 10.39 1.85 -6.74
C ILE A 92 11.23 0.57 -6.74
N ALA A 93 10.56 -0.57 -6.83
CA ALA A 93 11.19 -1.89 -6.71
C ALA A 93 10.34 -2.98 -7.36
N GLN A 94 10.92 -4.15 -7.55
CA GLN A 94 10.27 -5.28 -8.21
C GLN A 94 10.28 -6.49 -7.27
N LEU A 95 9.12 -7.02 -6.91
CA LEU A 95 9.01 -8.19 -6.03
C LEU A 95 9.63 -9.43 -6.68
N ALA A 96 10.34 -10.22 -5.88
CA ALA A 96 10.90 -11.50 -6.32
C ALA A 96 9.91 -12.64 -6.06
N ILE A 97 9.76 -13.48 -7.07
CA ILE A 97 8.90 -14.66 -7.03
C ILE A 97 9.77 -15.90 -7.20
N ALA A 98 9.75 -16.75 -6.17
CA ALA A 98 10.39 -18.06 -6.19
C ALA A 98 9.45 -19.10 -6.82
N ILE A 99 10.02 -19.92 -7.70
CA ILE A 99 9.44 -21.17 -8.16
C ILE A 99 10.36 -22.31 -7.71
N PHE A 100 9.76 -23.39 -7.24
CA PHE A 100 10.48 -24.60 -6.82
C PHE A 100 10.17 -25.72 -7.81
N PRO A 101 11.14 -26.60 -8.11
CA PRO A 101 10.89 -27.82 -8.87
C PRO A 101 9.83 -28.73 -8.23
N ALA A 102 9.88 -28.89 -6.90
CA ALA A 102 8.97 -29.76 -6.13
C ALA A 102 8.35 -28.99 -4.96
N PRO A 103 7.37 -28.08 -5.21
CA PRO A 103 6.77 -27.23 -4.18
C PRO A 103 6.02 -27.99 -3.08
N GLU A 104 5.55 -29.21 -3.36
CA GLU A 104 4.91 -30.11 -2.40
C GLU A 104 5.88 -30.71 -1.37
N ARG A 105 7.19 -30.62 -1.64
CA ARG A 105 8.25 -31.07 -0.73
C ARG A 105 8.77 -29.95 0.16
N LEU A 106 8.18 -28.76 0.08
CA LEU A 106 8.46 -27.68 1.02
C LEU A 106 7.93 -28.05 2.40
N GLU A 107 8.67 -27.64 3.44
CA GLU A 107 8.24 -27.81 4.81
C GLU A 107 7.27 -26.68 5.17
N ARG A 108 6.07 -27.01 5.66
CA ARG A 108 5.07 -26.00 6.02
C ARG A 108 5.37 -25.48 7.41
N GLU A 109 5.51 -24.16 7.53
CA GLU A 109 5.70 -23.44 8.78
C GLU A 109 4.45 -22.59 9.04
N GLY A 110 3.66 -22.96 10.05
CA GLY A 110 2.38 -22.30 10.34
C GLY A 110 1.36 -22.49 9.20
N ASP A 111 0.51 -21.48 8.97
CA ASP A 111 -0.64 -21.64 8.08
C ASP A 111 -0.39 -21.39 6.58
N SER A 112 0.51 -20.48 6.27
CA SER A 112 0.75 -20.04 4.90
C SER A 112 2.22 -19.86 4.55
N SER A 113 3.11 -20.19 5.49
CA SER A 113 4.54 -20.06 5.31
C SER A 113 5.18 -21.40 5.02
N PHE A 114 6.27 -21.37 4.27
CA PHE A 114 6.96 -22.54 3.77
C PHE A 114 8.47 -22.34 3.86
N LEU A 115 9.20 -23.38 4.22
CA LEU A 115 10.65 -23.43 4.24
C LEU A 115 11.17 -24.30 3.09
N ALA A 116 12.28 -23.87 2.50
CA ALA A 116 12.95 -24.63 1.46
C ALA A 116 13.63 -25.87 2.06
N THR A 117 13.31 -27.04 1.52
CA THR A 117 13.98 -28.30 1.89
C THR A 117 14.90 -28.75 0.77
N ARG A 118 15.85 -29.63 1.07
CA ARG A 118 16.69 -30.26 0.04
C ARG A 118 15.87 -31.02 -1.00
N ALA A 119 14.72 -31.60 -0.59
CA ALA A 119 13.85 -32.35 -1.48
C ALA A 119 12.99 -31.47 -2.40
N ALA A 120 12.74 -30.21 -2.03
CA ALA A 120 12.04 -29.24 -2.87
C ALA A 120 12.90 -28.70 -4.03
N GLY A 121 14.23 -28.82 -3.91
CA GLY A 121 15.20 -28.32 -4.86
C GLY A 121 15.57 -26.85 -4.65
N THR A 122 16.46 -26.33 -5.49
CA THR A 122 16.89 -24.94 -5.44
C THR A 122 15.80 -24.02 -6.02
N PRO A 123 15.38 -22.97 -5.31
CA PRO A 123 14.42 -22.02 -5.84
C PRO A 123 15.03 -21.21 -6.99
N ALA A 124 14.26 -21.03 -8.06
CA ALA A 124 14.58 -20.04 -9.07
C ALA A 124 13.80 -18.75 -8.76
N LEU A 125 14.50 -17.64 -8.54
CA LEU A 125 13.91 -16.33 -8.26
C LEU A 125 13.88 -15.48 -9.52
N ASP A 126 12.73 -14.89 -9.84
CA ASP A 126 12.56 -13.95 -10.94
C ASP A 126 11.29 -13.11 -10.74
N VAL A 127 10.97 -12.23 -11.67
CA VAL A 127 9.75 -11.41 -11.66
C VAL A 127 8.49 -12.25 -11.91
N ALA A 128 7.33 -11.75 -11.48
CA ALA A 128 6.06 -12.43 -11.75
C ALA A 128 5.72 -12.41 -13.24
N GLY A 129 5.02 -13.44 -13.73
CA GLY A 129 4.64 -13.57 -15.14
C GLY A 129 5.76 -14.01 -16.10
N VAL A 130 7.00 -14.24 -15.61
CA VAL A 130 8.13 -14.71 -16.44
C VAL A 130 8.53 -16.14 -16.08
N GLY A 131 8.80 -16.96 -17.10
CA GLY A 131 9.32 -18.33 -16.92
C GLY A 131 8.35 -19.28 -16.22
N GLY A 132 7.05 -19.20 -16.53
CA GLY A 132 6.02 -20.05 -15.93
C GLY A 132 5.57 -19.62 -14.53
N ARG A 133 6.05 -18.48 -14.02
CA ARG A 133 5.56 -17.88 -12.77
C ARG A 133 4.19 -17.26 -13.02
N GLY A 134 3.24 -17.52 -12.12
CA GLY A 134 1.91 -16.89 -12.17
C GLY A 134 1.97 -15.37 -12.01
N SER A 135 0.86 -14.69 -12.32
CA SER A 135 0.68 -13.26 -12.07
C SER A 135 0.33 -13.00 -10.60
N ILE A 136 0.67 -11.82 -10.13
CA ILE A 136 0.24 -11.31 -8.82
C ILE A 136 -1.13 -10.66 -8.99
N ARG A 137 -2.03 -10.84 -8.02
CA ARG A 137 -3.26 -10.04 -7.98
C ARG A 137 -2.90 -8.64 -7.53
N GLN A 138 -3.24 -7.63 -8.33
CA GLN A 138 -2.97 -6.23 -7.98
C GLN A 138 -3.49 -5.91 -6.58
N HIS A 139 -2.63 -5.29 -5.79
CA HIS A 139 -2.97 -4.85 -4.45
C HIS A 139 -2.56 -3.38 -4.30
N VAL A 140 -3.48 -2.56 -3.78
CA VAL A 140 -3.14 -1.22 -3.31
C VAL A 140 -2.55 -1.42 -1.94
N LEU A 141 -1.28 -1.06 -1.77
CA LEU A 141 -0.66 -1.11 -0.46
C LEU A 141 -1.18 0.08 0.33
N ALA A 142 -1.78 -0.21 1.48
CA ALA A 142 -1.96 0.82 2.48
C ALA A 142 -0.57 1.26 2.92
N SER A 143 -0.25 2.52 2.64
CA SER A 143 0.97 3.15 3.12
C SER A 143 0.61 4.34 3.96
N GLY A 144 1.24 4.41 5.12
CA GLY A 144 1.10 5.55 6.00
C GLY A 144 0.15 5.23 7.13
N SER A 145 0.73 5.29 8.33
CA SER A 145 0.12 5.86 9.52
C SER A 145 -1.24 6.52 9.22
N ILE A 146 -2.31 5.93 9.74
CA ILE A 146 -3.60 6.60 9.79
C ILE A 146 -3.34 7.88 10.60
N ASP A 147 -3.26 9.04 9.94
CA ASP A 147 -3.31 10.32 10.64
C ASP A 147 -4.74 10.51 11.12
N ILE A 148 -5.07 9.76 12.19
CA ILE A 148 -6.36 9.81 12.85
C ILE A 148 -6.65 11.26 13.25
N GLU A 149 -5.63 12.06 13.57
CA GLU A 149 -5.83 13.45 13.96
C GLU A 149 -6.30 14.31 12.77
N GLY A 150 -5.65 14.21 11.61
CA GLY A 150 -6.06 14.89 10.39
C GLY A 150 -7.44 14.47 9.89
N ASP A 151 -7.70 13.15 9.86
CA ASP A 151 -8.99 12.62 9.42
C ASP A 151 -10.12 12.92 10.41
N LEU A 152 -9.87 12.80 11.71
CA LEU A 152 -10.85 13.17 12.74
C LEU A 152 -11.14 14.67 12.70
N ARG A 153 -10.13 15.52 12.48
CA ARG A 153 -10.32 16.97 12.33
C ARG A 153 -11.18 17.31 11.12
N ARG A 154 -10.99 16.59 10.01
CA ARG A 154 -11.84 16.73 8.81
C ARG A 154 -13.28 16.28 9.06
N LEU A 155 -13.50 15.17 9.76
CA LEU A 155 -14.84 14.72 10.17
C LEU A 155 -15.49 15.71 11.14
N TRP A 156 -14.73 16.27 12.07
CA TRP A 156 -15.19 17.28 13.01
C TRP A 156 -15.62 18.56 12.31
N MET A 157 -14.84 19.03 11.33
CA MET A 157 -15.21 20.20 10.53
C MET A 157 -16.46 19.94 9.69
N LEU A 158 -16.62 18.75 9.11
CA LEU A 158 -17.81 18.38 8.34
C LEU A 158 -19.07 18.42 9.22
N ARG A 159 -19.01 17.77 10.39
CA ARG A 159 -20.10 17.78 11.37
C ARG A 159 -20.42 19.20 11.86
N ARG A 160 -19.40 20.00 12.13
CA ARG A 160 -19.59 21.39 12.58
C ARG A 160 -20.26 22.26 11.51
N LYS A 161 -19.96 22.02 10.23
CA LYS A 161 -20.63 22.69 9.12
C LYS A 161 -22.12 22.34 9.09
N GLU A 162 -22.49 21.06 9.20
CA GLU A 162 -23.90 20.62 9.25
C GLU A 162 -24.66 21.21 10.45
N GLU A 163 -24.01 21.30 11.62
CA GLU A 163 -24.58 21.95 12.80
C GLU A 163 -24.86 23.44 12.55
N ILE A 164 -23.92 24.16 11.92
CA ILE A 164 -24.07 25.58 11.59
C ILE A 164 -25.17 25.78 10.54
N ASP A 165 -25.22 24.94 9.51
CA ASP A 165 -26.23 25.02 8.45
C ASP A 165 -27.64 24.81 9.03
N THR A 166 -27.79 23.88 9.99
CA THR A 166 -29.05 23.63 10.71
C THR A 166 -29.44 24.81 11.61
N ALA A 167 -28.49 25.39 12.34
CA ALA A 167 -28.73 26.56 13.17
C ALA A 167 -29.11 27.79 12.34
N LEU A 168 -28.46 27.99 11.18
CA LEU A 168 -28.76 29.06 10.24
C LEU A 168 -30.16 28.93 9.64
N ALA A 169 -30.55 27.73 9.22
CA ALA A 169 -31.90 27.46 8.73
C ALA A 169 -32.96 27.77 9.80
N SER A 170 -32.73 27.34 11.03
CA SER A 170 -33.62 27.60 12.17
C SER A 170 -33.76 29.09 12.49
N ALA A 171 -32.64 29.84 12.42
CA ALA A 171 -32.63 31.29 12.62
C ALA A 171 -33.39 32.01 11.50
N SER A 172 -33.20 31.59 10.25
CA SER A 172 -33.95 32.11 9.10
C SER A 172 -35.46 31.90 9.27
N ASP A 173 -35.88 30.70 9.65
CA ASP A 173 -37.29 30.39 9.93
C ASP A 173 -37.86 31.25 11.06
N ALA A 174 -37.07 31.53 12.09
CA ALA A 174 -37.47 32.42 13.18
C ALA A 174 -37.66 33.86 12.68
N CYS A 175 -36.73 34.41 11.89
CA CYS A 175 -36.85 35.73 11.29
C CYS A 175 -38.08 35.86 10.40
N VAL A 176 -38.37 34.84 9.56
CA VAL A 176 -39.57 34.80 8.71
C VAL A 176 -40.84 34.81 9.57
N ARG A 177 -40.90 34.00 10.64
CA ARG A 177 -42.04 34.01 11.57
C ARG A 177 -42.24 35.37 12.26
N THR A 178 -41.16 36.00 12.71
CA THR A 178 -41.23 37.33 13.35
C THR A 178 -41.70 38.40 12.36
N ALA A 179 -41.20 38.38 11.12
CA ALA A 179 -41.65 39.30 10.08
C ALA A 179 -43.14 39.13 9.75
N LEU A 180 -43.63 37.90 9.61
CA LEU A 180 -45.06 37.62 9.40
C LEU A 180 -45.93 38.03 10.60
N GLY A 181 -45.41 37.92 11.82
CA GLY A 181 -46.10 38.34 13.04
C GLY A 181 -46.24 39.85 13.20
N LEU A 182 -45.39 40.65 12.54
CA LEU A 182 -45.42 42.12 12.55
C LEU A 182 -46.34 42.72 11.48
N VAL A 183 -46.86 41.93 10.54
CA VAL A 183 -47.77 42.36 9.47
C VAL A 183 -49.25 42.24 9.89
N ARG A 184 -49.54 42.51 11.17
CA ARG A 184 -50.91 42.65 11.70
C ARG A 184 -51.09 44.04 12.27
#